data_AF-A0A7V7MR10-F1
#
_entry.id   AF-A0A7V7MR10-F1
#
_cell.length_a   1.000
_cell.length_b   1.000
_cell.length_c   1.000
_cell.angle_alpha   90.00
_cell.angle_beta   90.00
_cell.angle_gamma   90.00
#
_symmetry.space_group_name_H-M   'P 1'
#
loop_
_entity.id
_entity.type
_entity.pdbx_description
1 polymer ?
#
loop_
_entity_poly.entity_id
_entity_poly.type
_entity_poly.pdbx_seq_one_letter_code
_entity_poly.pdbx_strand_id
1 'polypeptide(L)'
;MWLHLLLWGSMVGFTQDPNQEAAAVLQARCWSCHGAEKAKGGLRLDTEEGLTSVLDREAWQESEFAYRIGLPSEDSDVMPPDGSLPAEELAVLQNWMKAGAETIGFFDQVKSAAENRRAEQQRLAELGRLCGGRVDFAAGADESWLAVDFSLNTATPSAEGLAALQTVADRIVEISLAKQQWPEAVWQVLPAMPKLRRVHFQASNAPPPWLQSWLPQSPELEYLNLHSTSVGSELSQLFPKLSRLQRLVLYQTKVSEAELEAWQRSWPDLQISGSLALPAEPFQHGSPRRLLAADASKKRIALIQETAIGHFELLWEHPIEQLHDLQWLADGRVLFQDRWTRILEIDPKDGSLHWSYDAAAQNRRPGDGPIEIHAFQRLADDVTLIAESGAARLLEVDRQGTLLWQIPLQVDRPDPHHDTRLVRKTPTGTYLVCHEADGVVREYDRQGRVLWFYEVPLFNRKPASGWGADAWGNQVFAAIRLPNGHTLLSTGNGHGVLEVNPDKQIVWQLRQDELPEIRLAWVTTLQVLKNGNIVIGNCHGEEAQPQILEIDRQKKIHWRFRDFERFGNSLSNGFILEDTQVLSGHSLR
;
A
#
# COMPACT_ATOMS: atom_id res chain seq x y z
N MET A 1 -18.34 10.30 57.29
CA MET A 1 -19.40 9.57 58.03
C MET A 1 -20.75 10.01 57.45
N TRP A 2 -21.46 9.06 56.82
CA TRP A 2 -22.90 9.02 56.49
C TRP A 2 -23.45 10.01 55.45
N LEU A 3 -23.76 9.59 54.20
CA LEU A 3 -24.90 8.80 53.69
C LEU A 3 -26.27 9.48 53.85
N HIS A 4 -26.93 9.76 52.72
CA HIS A 4 -28.34 9.49 52.34
C HIS A 4 -28.55 10.10 50.91
N LEU A 5 -28.75 9.40 49.78
CA LEU A 5 -29.81 8.43 49.37
C LEU A 5 -31.21 9.03 49.64
N LEU A 6 -32.10 9.36 48.68
CA LEU A 6 -32.59 8.62 47.50
C LEU A 6 -33.44 9.50 46.55
N LEU A 7 -33.46 9.08 45.28
CA LEU A 7 -34.57 8.95 44.29
C LEU A 7 -35.47 10.13 43.89
N TRP A 8 -35.48 10.42 42.58
CA TRP A 8 -36.52 9.89 41.67
C TRP A 8 -35.99 9.82 40.24
N GLY A 9 -35.87 8.59 39.73
CA GLY A 9 -35.60 8.30 38.34
C GLY A 9 -36.92 8.18 37.56
N SER A 10 -37.00 8.89 36.44
CA SER A 10 -37.91 8.55 35.35
C SER A 10 -37.10 7.75 34.32
N MET A 11 -37.09 6.43 34.48
CA MET A 11 -36.74 5.52 33.39
C MET A 11 -37.83 5.61 32.34
N VAL A 12 -37.59 6.35 31.26
CA VAL A 12 -38.17 6.02 29.97
C VAL A 12 -37.25 4.99 29.36
N GLY A 13 -37.56 3.71 29.57
CA GLY A 13 -36.94 2.64 28.81
C GLY A 13 -37.40 2.76 27.37
N PHE A 14 -36.54 3.26 26.48
CA PHE A 14 -36.65 2.90 25.07
C PHE A 14 -36.31 1.42 24.99
N THR A 15 -37.32 0.55 24.95
CA THR A 15 -37.13 -0.81 24.45
C THR A 15 -36.81 -0.65 22.97
N GLN A 16 -35.53 -0.77 22.60
CA GLN A 16 -35.14 -0.88 21.20
C GLN A 16 -35.86 -2.09 20.60
N ASP A 17 -36.40 -1.93 19.40
CA ASP A 17 -37.13 -2.97 18.69
C ASP A 17 -36.16 -4.11 18.34
N PRO A 18 -36.35 -5.35 18.82
CA PRO A 18 -35.46 -6.48 18.54
C PRO A 18 -35.24 -6.73 17.05
N ASN A 19 -36.22 -6.37 16.20
CA ASN A 19 -36.08 -6.47 14.75
C ASN A 19 -35.12 -5.41 14.20
N GLN A 20 -35.07 -4.20 14.79
CA GLN A 20 -34.12 -3.16 14.37
C GLN A 20 -32.69 -3.49 14.79
N GLU A 21 -32.50 -4.08 15.98
CA GLU A 21 -31.18 -4.51 16.44
C GLU A 21 -30.61 -5.63 15.55
N ALA A 22 -31.43 -6.63 15.21
CA ALA A 22 -31.02 -7.70 14.31
C ALA A 22 -30.72 -7.19 12.89
N ALA A 23 -31.48 -6.20 12.41
CA ALA A 23 -31.22 -5.57 11.12
C ALA A 23 -29.85 -4.87 11.09
N ALA A 24 -29.50 -4.16 12.16
CA ALA A 24 -28.20 -3.50 12.28
C ALA A 24 -27.04 -4.52 12.26
N VAL A 25 -27.19 -5.66 12.94
CA VAL A 25 -26.17 -6.72 12.94
C VAL A 25 -26.05 -7.37 11.56
N LEU A 26 -27.17 -7.73 10.92
CA LEU A 26 -27.17 -8.30 9.56
C LEU A 26 -26.56 -7.32 8.54
N GLN A 27 -26.83 -6.03 8.68
CA GLN A 27 -26.22 -4.98 7.86
C GLN A 27 -24.70 -4.93 8.01
N ALA A 28 -24.23 -4.85 9.25
CA ALA A 28 -22.82 -4.67 9.55
C ALA A 28 -21.99 -5.91 9.20
N ARG A 29 -22.56 -7.12 9.36
CA ARG A 29 -21.81 -8.37 9.33
C ARG A 29 -22.08 -9.24 8.11
N CYS A 30 -23.27 -9.15 7.52
CA CYS A 30 -23.72 -10.11 6.50
C CYS A 30 -23.86 -9.50 5.10
N TRP A 31 -24.36 -8.27 4.97
CA TRP A 31 -24.68 -7.69 3.65
C TRP A 31 -23.46 -7.26 2.83
N SER A 32 -22.29 -7.09 3.44
CA SER A 32 -21.03 -6.85 2.70
C SER A 32 -20.68 -8.01 1.75
N CYS A 33 -21.15 -9.22 2.06
CA CYS A 33 -20.94 -10.43 1.27
C CYS A 33 -22.23 -11.05 0.67
N HIS A 34 -23.38 -10.80 1.30
CA HIS A 34 -24.70 -11.34 0.92
C HIS A 34 -25.75 -10.21 0.79
N GLY A 35 -25.39 -9.10 0.16
CA GLY A 35 -26.25 -7.93 -0.05
C GLY A 35 -26.42 -7.58 -1.54
N ALA A 36 -27.05 -6.43 -1.80
CA ALA A 36 -27.33 -5.97 -3.17
C ALA A 36 -26.09 -5.81 -4.07
N GLU A 37 -24.97 -5.36 -3.52
CA GLU A 37 -23.73 -5.15 -4.28
C GLU A 37 -22.94 -6.45 -4.50
N LYS A 38 -23.14 -7.45 -3.63
CA LYS A 38 -22.37 -8.70 -3.64
C LYS A 38 -23.21 -9.85 -3.09
N ALA A 39 -23.44 -10.88 -3.90
CA ALA A 39 -24.22 -12.06 -3.55
C ALA A 39 -23.35 -13.33 -3.59
N LYS A 40 -22.45 -13.49 -2.61
CA LYS A 40 -21.59 -14.68 -2.54
C LYS A 40 -22.46 -15.95 -2.47
N GLY A 41 -22.10 -16.95 -3.28
CA GLY A 41 -22.88 -18.19 -3.40
C GLY A 41 -24.30 -18.00 -3.95
N GLY A 42 -24.62 -16.84 -4.52
CA GLY A 42 -25.97 -16.50 -4.98
C GLY A 42 -26.96 -16.12 -3.87
N LEU A 43 -26.51 -16.07 -2.61
CA LEU A 43 -27.36 -15.80 -1.44
C LEU A 43 -27.50 -14.29 -1.18
N ARG A 44 -28.73 -13.84 -0.90
CA ARG A 44 -29.11 -12.45 -0.61
C ARG A 44 -29.80 -12.34 0.75
N LEU A 45 -29.06 -11.97 1.79
CA LEU A 45 -29.58 -11.79 3.14
C LEU A 45 -30.20 -10.40 3.37
N ASP A 46 -30.16 -9.52 2.37
CA ASP A 46 -30.86 -8.24 2.33
C ASP A 46 -32.22 -8.33 1.60
N THR A 47 -32.73 -9.55 1.40
CA THR A 47 -34.10 -9.81 0.90
C THR A 47 -34.79 -10.86 1.75
N GLU A 48 -36.13 -10.78 1.84
CA GLU A 48 -36.95 -11.77 2.56
C GLU A 48 -36.75 -13.18 1.99
N GLU A 49 -36.73 -13.29 0.66
CA GLU A 49 -36.58 -14.57 -0.04
C GLU A 49 -35.22 -15.23 0.25
N GLY A 50 -34.13 -14.47 0.19
CA GLY A 50 -32.81 -15.05 0.41
C GLY A 50 -32.53 -15.34 1.89
N LEU A 51 -33.03 -14.51 2.82
CA LEU A 51 -32.95 -14.81 4.24
C LEU A 51 -33.74 -16.08 4.61
N THR A 52 -34.98 -16.20 4.15
CA THR A 52 -35.83 -17.38 4.43
C THR A 52 -35.36 -18.64 3.71
N SER A 53 -34.50 -18.52 2.68
CA SER A 53 -33.86 -19.68 2.04
C SER A 53 -32.82 -20.39 2.91
N VAL A 54 -32.29 -19.73 3.94
CA VAL A 54 -31.26 -20.28 4.84
C VAL A 54 -31.64 -20.22 6.33
N LEU A 55 -32.79 -19.60 6.65
CA LEU A 55 -33.34 -19.45 7.99
C LEU A 55 -34.79 -19.96 8.02
N ASP A 56 -34.98 -21.13 8.61
CA ASP A 56 -36.29 -21.65 8.99
C ASP A 56 -36.74 -20.95 10.28
N ARG A 57 -37.82 -20.18 10.22
CA ARG A 57 -38.32 -19.41 11.37
C ARG A 57 -38.95 -20.30 12.46
N GLU A 58 -39.47 -21.46 12.07
CA GLU A 58 -40.13 -22.39 12.99
C GLU A 58 -39.12 -23.32 13.67
N ALA A 59 -38.01 -23.62 12.97
CA ALA A 59 -36.92 -24.47 13.44
C ALA A 59 -35.54 -23.77 13.32
N TRP A 60 -35.41 -22.55 13.84
CA TRP A 60 -34.23 -21.71 13.60
C TRP A 60 -32.91 -22.33 14.06
N GLN A 61 -32.91 -23.17 15.11
CA GLN A 61 -31.69 -23.85 15.56
C GLN A 61 -31.14 -24.87 14.54
N GLU A 62 -31.99 -25.35 13.63
CA GLU A 62 -31.63 -26.29 12.57
C GLU A 62 -31.23 -25.59 11.26
N SER A 63 -31.32 -24.26 11.23
CA SER A 63 -31.04 -23.46 10.05
C SER A 63 -29.55 -23.34 9.75
N GLU A 64 -29.20 -23.39 8.47
CA GLU A 64 -27.84 -23.16 7.98
C GLU A 64 -27.30 -21.79 8.44
N PHE A 65 -28.18 -20.78 8.50
CA PHE A 65 -27.83 -19.46 9.01
C PHE A 65 -27.37 -19.50 10.47
N ALA A 66 -28.12 -20.17 11.35
CA ALA A 66 -27.78 -20.29 12.77
C ALA A 66 -26.54 -21.15 13.02
N TYR A 67 -26.36 -22.20 12.22
CA TYR A 67 -25.17 -23.05 12.24
C TYR A 67 -23.91 -22.24 11.94
N ARG A 68 -23.87 -21.54 10.80
CA ARG A 68 -22.66 -20.82 10.33
C ARG A 68 -22.22 -19.67 11.21
N ILE A 69 -23.17 -18.91 11.80
CA ILE A 69 -22.83 -17.79 12.70
C ILE A 69 -22.38 -18.25 14.09
N GLY A 70 -22.66 -19.51 14.46
CA GLY A 70 -22.27 -20.11 15.74
C GLY A 70 -20.96 -20.89 15.70
N LEU A 71 -20.31 -20.99 14.53
CA LEU A 71 -19.05 -21.72 14.39
C LEU A 71 -17.88 -20.97 15.05
N PRO A 72 -16.86 -21.71 15.54
CA PRO A 72 -15.60 -21.11 15.97
C PRO A 72 -14.92 -20.31 14.85
N SER A 73 -14.17 -19.26 15.21
CA SER A 73 -13.50 -18.37 14.25
C SER A 73 -12.52 -19.06 13.30
N GLU A 74 -12.03 -20.24 13.68
CA GLU A 74 -11.05 -21.04 12.95
C GLU A 74 -11.69 -22.00 11.93
N ASP A 75 -13.02 -22.11 11.93
CA ASP A 75 -13.75 -22.98 11.00
C ASP A 75 -13.84 -22.32 9.62
N SER A 76 -13.58 -23.07 8.56
CA SER A 76 -13.63 -22.56 7.18
C SER A 76 -15.04 -22.16 6.72
N ASP A 77 -16.08 -22.69 7.36
CA ASP A 77 -17.48 -22.41 7.05
C ASP A 77 -18.09 -21.29 7.91
N VAL A 78 -17.32 -20.73 8.86
CA VAL A 78 -17.77 -19.64 9.74
C VAL A 78 -18.19 -18.44 8.91
N MET A 79 -19.31 -17.84 9.32
CA MET A 79 -19.78 -16.57 8.77
C MET A 79 -19.95 -15.59 9.92
N PRO A 80 -19.38 -14.37 9.84
CA PRO A 80 -18.59 -13.80 8.74
C PRO A 80 -17.19 -14.43 8.51
N PRO A 81 -16.62 -14.36 7.29
CA PRO A 81 -15.32 -14.98 6.96
C PRO A 81 -14.12 -14.26 7.58
N ASP A 82 -14.30 -13.07 8.14
CA ASP A 82 -13.32 -12.32 8.92
C ASP A 82 -13.31 -12.70 10.42
N GLY A 83 -14.10 -13.70 10.82
CA GLY A 83 -14.10 -14.30 12.15
C GLY A 83 -15.50 -14.42 12.76
N SER A 84 -15.58 -15.12 13.90
CA SER A 84 -16.83 -15.32 14.63
C SER A 84 -17.44 -14.00 15.10
N LEU A 85 -18.78 -13.91 15.10
CA LEU A 85 -19.48 -12.75 15.64
C LEU A 85 -19.12 -12.50 17.12
N PRO A 86 -18.97 -11.23 17.54
CA PRO A 86 -18.91 -10.90 18.96
C PRO A 86 -20.09 -11.50 19.71
N ALA A 87 -19.86 -11.99 20.94
CA ALA A 87 -20.88 -12.70 21.72
C ALA A 87 -22.18 -11.90 21.90
N GLU A 88 -22.08 -10.57 22.01
CA GLU A 88 -23.22 -9.67 22.14
C GLU A 88 -24.05 -9.60 20.86
N GLU A 89 -23.41 -9.47 19.69
CA GLU A 89 -24.08 -9.46 18.38
C GLU A 89 -24.68 -10.82 18.03
N LEU A 90 -23.98 -11.92 18.37
CA LEU A 90 -24.50 -13.27 18.22
C LEU A 90 -25.76 -13.47 19.08
N ALA A 91 -25.75 -12.97 20.32
CA ALA A 91 -26.92 -13.03 21.21
C ALA A 91 -28.11 -12.23 20.65
N VAL A 92 -27.87 -11.06 20.04
CA VAL A 92 -28.91 -10.28 19.35
C VAL A 92 -29.57 -11.12 18.25
N LEU A 93 -28.79 -11.72 17.36
CA LEU A 93 -29.33 -12.55 16.28
C LEU A 93 -30.07 -13.79 16.80
N GLN A 94 -29.52 -14.48 17.81
CA GLN A 94 -30.16 -15.65 18.42
C GLN A 94 -31.49 -15.30 19.10
N ASN A 95 -31.56 -14.16 19.80
CA ASN A 95 -32.79 -13.71 20.43
C ASN A 95 -33.85 -13.31 19.40
N TRP A 96 -33.45 -12.66 18.31
CA TRP A 96 -34.33 -12.33 17.20
C TRP A 96 -34.86 -13.58 16.49
N MET A 97 -34.00 -14.57 16.20
CA MET A 97 -34.42 -15.85 15.64
C MET A 97 -35.38 -16.60 16.56
N LYS A 98 -35.08 -16.63 17.86
CA LYS A 98 -35.97 -17.22 18.89
C LYS A 98 -37.31 -16.51 18.99
N ALA A 99 -37.36 -15.22 18.69
CA ALA A 99 -38.58 -14.41 18.68
C ALA A 99 -39.38 -14.53 17.36
N GLY A 100 -38.93 -15.36 16.41
CA GLY A 100 -39.63 -15.63 15.14
C GLY A 100 -39.01 -14.96 13.91
N ALA A 101 -37.87 -14.27 14.06
CA ALA A 101 -37.13 -13.62 12.98
C ALA A 101 -38.00 -12.75 12.04
N GLU A 102 -38.88 -11.93 12.62
CA GLU A 102 -39.71 -11.01 11.84
C GLU A 102 -38.84 -9.94 11.13
N THR A 103 -39.21 -9.63 9.89
CA THR A 103 -38.48 -8.72 9.00
C THR A 103 -39.31 -7.50 8.59
N ILE A 104 -40.34 -7.18 9.38
CA ILE A 104 -41.19 -6.01 9.13
C ILE A 104 -40.33 -4.75 9.23
N GLY A 105 -40.25 -3.97 8.14
CA GLY A 105 -39.42 -2.76 8.05
C GLY A 105 -37.92 -2.98 7.87
N PHE A 106 -37.47 -4.25 7.86
CA PHE A 106 -36.06 -4.67 7.80
C PHE A 106 -35.40 -4.28 6.47
N PHE A 107 -36.10 -4.51 5.36
CA PHE A 107 -35.56 -4.29 4.01
C PHE A 107 -35.93 -2.93 3.41
N ASP A 108 -36.92 -2.25 3.99
CA ASP A 108 -37.35 -0.91 3.54
C ASP A 108 -36.28 0.15 3.84
N GLN A 109 -35.54 -0.01 4.94
CA GLN A 109 -34.42 0.85 5.32
C GLN A 109 -33.17 0.62 4.44
N VAL A 110 -32.93 -0.61 4.01
CA VAL A 110 -31.76 -0.99 3.17
C VAL A 110 -31.95 -0.53 1.73
N LYS A 111 -33.13 -0.79 1.17
CA LYS A 111 -33.48 -0.30 -0.17
C LYS A 111 -33.42 1.22 -0.22
N SER A 112 -34.03 1.89 0.77
CA SER A 112 -33.96 3.35 0.83
C SER A 112 -32.55 3.88 1.04
N ALA A 113 -31.69 3.23 1.84
CA ALA A 113 -30.28 3.63 2.00
C ALA A 113 -29.47 3.45 0.71
N ALA A 114 -29.61 2.31 0.02
CA ALA A 114 -28.92 2.05 -1.25
C ALA A 114 -29.42 2.96 -2.39
N GLU A 115 -30.72 3.23 -2.44
CA GLU A 115 -31.33 4.17 -3.38
C GLU A 115 -30.88 5.62 -3.08
N ASN A 116 -30.85 6.01 -1.81
CA ASN A 116 -30.35 7.31 -1.38
C ASN A 116 -28.86 7.48 -1.72
N ARG A 117 -28.05 6.45 -1.49
CA ARG A 117 -26.63 6.44 -1.85
C ARG A 117 -26.43 6.60 -3.35
N ARG A 118 -27.18 5.83 -4.15
CA ARG A 118 -27.14 5.93 -5.62
C ARG A 118 -27.59 7.31 -6.10
N ALA A 119 -28.65 7.85 -5.52
CA ALA A 119 -29.14 9.19 -5.84
C ALA A 119 -28.12 10.27 -5.48
N GLU A 120 -27.47 10.15 -4.32
CA GLU A 120 -26.41 11.08 -3.91
C GLU A 120 -25.20 11.00 -4.84
N GLN A 121 -24.74 9.79 -5.16
CA GLN A 121 -23.63 9.62 -6.09
C GLN A 121 -23.93 10.19 -7.48
N GLN A 122 -25.18 10.09 -7.95
CA GLN A 122 -25.62 10.75 -9.18
C GLN A 122 -25.58 12.28 -9.07
N ARG A 123 -26.00 12.87 -7.94
CA ARG A 123 -25.90 14.31 -7.69
C ARG A 123 -24.46 14.79 -7.65
N LEU A 124 -23.56 14.06 -6.99
CA LEU A 124 -22.14 14.39 -6.94
C LEU A 124 -21.50 14.31 -8.33
N ALA A 125 -21.85 13.30 -9.14
CA ALA A 125 -21.39 13.19 -10.52
C ALA A 125 -21.92 14.33 -11.42
N GLU A 126 -23.15 14.81 -11.19
CA GLU A 126 -23.67 16.00 -11.86
C GLU A 126 -22.95 17.28 -11.41
N LEU A 127 -22.72 17.44 -10.10
CA LEU A 127 -21.95 18.55 -9.56
C LEU A 127 -20.52 18.57 -10.12
N GLY A 128 -19.87 17.41 -10.22
CA GLY A 128 -18.55 17.27 -10.84
C GLY A 128 -18.54 17.75 -12.29
N ARG A 129 -19.52 17.29 -13.09
CA ARG A 129 -19.68 17.76 -14.48
C ARG A 129 -19.89 19.28 -14.56
N LEU A 130 -20.68 19.84 -13.65
CA LEU A 130 -20.95 21.27 -13.59
C LEU A 130 -19.72 22.09 -13.19
N CYS A 131 -18.98 21.65 -12.17
CA CYS A 131 -17.82 22.36 -11.66
C CYS A 131 -16.55 22.13 -12.50
N GLY A 132 -16.56 21.17 -13.42
CA GLY A 132 -15.37 20.80 -14.20
C GLY A 132 -14.35 20.01 -13.36
N GLY A 133 -14.79 19.36 -12.29
CA GLY A 133 -13.97 18.50 -11.44
C GLY A 133 -14.62 17.14 -11.23
N ARG A 134 -13.94 16.26 -10.51
CA ARG A 134 -14.55 15.04 -9.98
C ARG A 134 -14.93 15.30 -8.53
N VAL A 135 -16.17 14.99 -8.16
CA VAL A 135 -16.66 15.08 -6.78
C VAL A 135 -17.13 13.69 -6.38
N ASP A 136 -16.50 13.12 -5.36
CA ASP A 136 -16.79 11.77 -4.86
C ASP A 136 -16.67 11.72 -3.33
N PHE A 137 -17.05 10.59 -2.73
CA PHE A 137 -16.80 10.32 -1.31
C PHE A 137 -15.29 10.27 -1.03
N ALA A 138 -14.86 10.86 0.09
CA ALA A 138 -13.47 10.84 0.49
C ALA A 138 -13.03 9.42 0.88
N ALA A 139 -11.89 8.96 0.34
CA ALA A 139 -11.38 7.62 0.59
C ALA A 139 -11.03 7.43 2.08
N GLY A 140 -11.53 6.34 2.68
CA GLY A 140 -11.26 6.01 4.08
C GLY A 140 -12.00 6.89 5.11
N ALA A 141 -12.93 7.74 4.66
CA ALA A 141 -13.82 8.50 5.52
C ALA A 141 -15.25 7.91 5.50
N ASP A 142 -16.09 8.34 6.45
CA ASP A 142 -17.53 8.12 6.38
C ASP A 142 -18.11 8.78 5.10
N GLU A 143 -19.17 8.21 4.53
CA GLU A 143 -19.84 8.66 3.29
C GLU A 143 -20.47 10.06 3.42
N SER A 144 -20.40 10.66 4.62
CA SER A 144 -20.70 12.07 4.86
C SER A 144 -19.63 13.03 4.29
N TRP A 145 -18.40 12.59 4.06
CA TRP A 145 -17.27 13.42 3.64
C TRP A 145 -16.91 13.26 2.16
N LEU A 146 -16.48 14.36 1.55
CA LEU A 146 -16.26 14.45 0.11
C LEU A 146 -14.82 14.85 -0.22
N ALA A 147 -14.36 14.37 -1.37
CA ALA A 147 -13.13 14.79 -2.02
C ALA A 147 -13.45 15.40 -3.39
N VAL A 148 -12.74 16.47 -3.74
CA VAL A 148 -12.86 17.13 -5.05
C VAL A 148 -11.53 17.10 -5.79
N ASP A 149 -11.51 16.67 -7.04
CA ASP A 149 -10.28 16.49 -7.80
C ASP A 149 -10.37 17.12 -9.19
N PHE A 150 -9.55 18.13 -9.43
CA PHE A 150 -9.38 18.81 -10.71
C PHE A 150 -8.14 18.34 -11.47
N SER A 151 -7.28 17.49 -10.89
CA SER A 151 -5.93 17.21 -11.41
C SER A 151 -5.88 16.54 -12.78
N LEU A 152 -6.97 15.87 -13.18
CA LEU A 152 -7.13 15.24 -14.49
C LEU A 152 -7.85 16.15 -15.50
N ASN A 153 -8.38 17.30 -15.08
CA ASN A 153 -9.04 18.25 -15.97
C ASN A 153 -8.01 19.23 -16.57
N THR A 154 -8.09 19.40 -17.88
CA THR A 154 -7.25 20.32 -18.66
C THR A 154 -7.99 21.59 -19.08
N ALA A 155 -9.32 21.64 -18.95
CA ALA A 155 -10.12 22.81 -19.27
C ALA A 155 -10.29 23.72 -18.04
N THR A 156 -10.29 25.03 -18.26
CA THR A 156 -10.61 25.98 -17.18
C THR A 156 -12.08 25.85 -16.80
N PRO A 157 -12.42 25.65 -15.51
CA PRO A 157 -13.80 25.65 -15.02
C PRO A 157 -14.55 26.96 -15.29
N SER A 158 -15.87 26.87 -15.40
CA SER A 158 -16.72 28.06 -15.36
C SER A 158 -16.85 28.61 -13.93
N ALA A 159 -17.09 29.92 -13.82
CA ALA A 159 -17.32 30.55 -12.52
C ALA A 159 -18.58 29.98 -11.84
N GLU A 160 -19.65 29.79 -12.60
CA GLU A 160 -20.89 29.17 -12.12
C GLU A 160 -20.65 27.74 -11.64
N GLY A 161 -19.78 27.02 -12.34
CA GLY A 161 -19.40 25.66 -11.98
C GLY A 161 -18.68 25.58 -10.64
N LEU A 162 -17.65 26.40 -10.44
CA LEU A 162 -16.93 26.44 -9.16
C LEU A 162 -17.82 26.93 -8.01
N ALA A 163 -18.68 27.92 -8.26
CA ALA A 163 -19.61 28.42 -7.25
C ALA A 163 -20.62 27.34 -6.80
N ALA A 164 -20.95 26.37 -7.65
CA ALA A 164 -21.84 25.27 -7.30
C ALA A 164 -21.29 24.38 -6.17
N LEU A 165 -19.96 24.32 -5.99
CA LEU A 165 -19.33 23.59 -4.88
C LEU A 165 -19.73 24.13 -3.50
N GLN A 166 -20.23 25.36 -3.42
CA GLN A 166 -20.74 25.95 -2.17
C GLN A 166 -21.84 25.09 -1.53
N THR A 167 -22.61 24.36 -2.32
CA THR A 167 -23.69 23.48 -1.84
C THR A 167 -23.20 22.30 -0.99
N VAL A 168 -21.91 21.94 -1.11
CA VAL A 168 -21.31 20.81 -0.40
C VAL A 168 -20.01 21.20 0.34
N ALA A 169 -19.69 22.48 0.40
CA ALA A 169 -18.43 23.00 0.96
C ALA A 169 -18.12 22.51 2.38
N ASP A 170 -19.14 22.39 3.24
CA ASP A 170 -19.00 21.91 4.62
C ASP A 170 -18.69 20.40 4.73
N ARG A 171 -18.75 19.68 3.61
CA ARG A 171 -18.44 18.24 3.53
C ARG A 171 -17.12 17.95 2.84
N ILE A 172 -16.48 18.96 2.23
CA ILE A 172 -15.23 18.75 1.50
C ILE A 172 -14.07 18.69 2.51
N VAL A 173 -13.39 17.55 2.56
CA VAL A 173 -12.22 17.30 3.42
C VAL A 173 -10.92 17.23 2.64
N GLU A 174 -10.98 16.98 1.33
CA GLU A 174 -9.82 16.95 0.45
C GLU A 174 -10.12 17.65 -0.88
N ILE A 175 -9.16 18.44 -1.37
CA ILE A 175 -9.22 18.99 -2.72
C ILE A 175 -7.88 18.92 -3.43
N SER A 176 -7.91 18.49 -4.70
CA SER A 176 -6.77 18.52 -5.59
C SER A 176 -6.97 19.54 -6.70
N LEU A 177 -6.12 20.57 -6.67
CA LEU A 177 -6.01 21.66 -7.63
C LEU A 177 -4.66 21.56 -8.37
N ALA A 178 -4.07 20.37 -8.36
CA ALA A 178 -2.80 20.09 -8.97
C ALA A 178 -2.83 20.34 -10.48
N LYS A 179 -1.72 20.84 -11.02
CA LYS A 179 -1.50 21.12 -12.45
C LYS A 179 -2.46 22.16 -13.05
N GLN A 180 -3.33 22.77 -12.25
CA GLN A 180 -4.31 23.73 -12.75
C GLN A 180 -3.66 25.06 -13.14
N GLN A 181 -3.96 25.50 -14.36
CA GLN A 181 -3.43 26.73 -14.96
C GLN A 181 -4.58 27.72 -15.22
N TRP A 182 -5.29 28.09 -14.15
CA TRP A 182 -6.50 28.91 -14.27
C TRP A 182 -6.18 30.40 -14.32
N PRO A 183 -6.98 31.21 -15.03
CA PRO A 183 -6.94 32.66 -14.91
C PRO A 183 -7.16 33.09 -13.45
N GLU A 184 -6.53 34.19 -13.02
CA GLU A 184 -6.62 34.70 -11.65
C GLU A 184 -8.06 34.89 -11.16
N ALA A 185 -8.95 35.38 -12.03
CA ALA A 185 -10.36 35.58 -11.71
C ALA A 185 -11.09 34.28 -11.32
N VAL A 186 -10.65 33.13 -11.84
CA VAL A 186 -11.29 31.82 -11.58
C VAL A 186 -10.94 31.32 -10.19
N TRP A 187 -9.70 31.53 -9.73
CA TRP A 187 -9.29 31.20 -8.36
C TRP A 187 -10.15 31.89 -7.30
N GLN A 188 -10.54 33.15 -7.56
CA GLN A 188 -11.38 33.94 -6.65
C GLN A 188 -12.81 33.39 -6.49
N VAL A 189 -13.26 32.52 -7.38
CA VAL A 189 -14.61 31.94 -7.34
C VAL A 189 -14.67 30.65 -6.50
N LEU A 190 -13.51 30.06 -6.18
CA LEU A 190 -13.47 28.83 -5.40
C LEU A 190 -13.99 29.11 -3.97
N PRO A 191 -15.05 28.40 -3.52
CA PRO A 191 -15.67 28.69 -2.22
C PRO A 191 -14.77 28.32 -1.05
N ALA A 192 -15.08 28.86 0.12
CA ALA A 192 -14.47 28.46 1.39
C ALA A 192 -14.80 26.99 1.69
N MET A 193 -13.86 26.25 2.28
CA MET A 193 -14.06 24.84 2.66
C MET A 193 -13.63 24.63 4.11
N PRO A 194 -14.53 24.84 5.09
CA PRO A 194 -14.16 24.92 6.51
C PRO A 194 -13.73 23.58 7.12
N LYS A 195 -14.04 22.45 6.46
CA LYS A 195 -13.67 21.09 6.89
C LYS A 195 -12.47 20.52 6.12
N LEU A 196 -11.83 21.33 5.29
CA LEU A 196 -10.72 20.91 4.44
C LEU A 196 -9.49 20.54 5.29
N ARG A 197 -8.99 19.32 5.10
CA ARG A 197 -7.83 18.76 5.79
C ARG A 197 -6.62 18.59 4.88
N ARG A 198 -6.84 18.36 3.58
CA ARG A 198 -5.78 18.04 2.62
C ARG A 198 -5.94 18.85 1.33
N VAL A 199 -4.86 19.53 0.92
CA VAL A 199 -4.86 20.32 -0.32
C VAL A 199 -3.62 20.06 -1.16
N HIS A 200 -3.85 19.86 -2.46
CA HIS A 200 -2.83 19.60 -3.46
C HIS A 200 -2.81 20.73 -4.50
N PHE A 201 -1.78 21.57 -4.50
CA PHE A 201 -1.56 22.65 -5.48
C PHE A 201 -0.37 22.40 -6.40
N GLN A 202 0.23 21.20 -6.38
CA GLN A 202 1.49 20.96 -7.07
C GLN A 202 1.40 21.30 -8.57
N ALA A 203 2.37 22.06 -9.06
CA ALA A 203 2.43 22.58 -10.43
C ALA A 203 1.20 23.41 -10.87
N SER A 204 0.48 24.03 -9.93
CA SER A 204 -0.59 25.00 -10.25
C SER A 204 -0.07 26.43 -10.31
N ASN A 205 -0.83 27.32 -10.95
CA ASN A 205 -0.58 28.76 -10.96
C ASN A 205 -1.38 29.54 -9.91
N ALA A 206 -1.77 28.90 -8.81
CA ALA A 206 -2.50 29.56 -7.72
C ALA A 206 -1.74 30.81 -7.22
N PRO A 207 -2.34 32.02 -7.29
CA PRO A 207 -1.65 33.24 -6.90
C PRO A 207 -1.34 33.25 -5.39
N PRO A 208 -0.11 33.56 -4.95
CA PRO A 208 0.21 33.60 -3.52
C PRO A 208 -0.68 34.53 -2.68
N PRO A 209 -1.07 35.74 -3.15
CA PRO A 209 -2.01 36.58 -2.39
C PRO A 209 -3.38 35.92 -2.19
N TRP A 210 -3.86 35.17 -3.19
CA TRP A 210 -5.12 34.44 -3.07
C TRP A 210 -4.98 33.29 -2.07
N LEU A 211 -3.91 32.48 -2.15
CA LEU A 211 -3.62 31.41 -1.19
C LEU A 211 -3.61 31.92 0.26
N GLN A 212 -3.01 33.09 0.49
CA GLN A 212 -2.95 33.70 1.82
C GLN A 212 -4.31 34.08 2.40
N SER A 213 -5.29 34.35 1.53
CA SER A 213 -6.66 34.68 1.92
C SER A 213 -7.56 33.45 2.03
N TRP A 214 -7.34 32.44 1.19
CA TRP A 214 -8.20 31.28 1.08
C TRP A 214 -7.86 30.19 2.10
N LEU A 215 -6.57 29.86 2.27
CA LEU A 215 -6.12 28.80 3.19
C LEU A 215 -6.58 28.99 4.65
N PRO A 216 -6.52 30.20 5.25
CA PRO A 216 -6.98 30.40 6.64
C PRO A 216 -8.48 30.15 6.86
N GLN A 217 -9.28 30.00 5.80
CA GLN A 217 -10.70 29.65 5.89
C GLN A 217 -10.91 28.15 6.18
N SER A 218 -9.83 27.36 6.20
CA SER A 218 -9.80 25.94 6.49
C SER A 218 -8.98 25.65 7.77
N PRO A 219 -9.56 25.86 8.97
CA PRO A 219 -8.83 25.71 10.24
C PRO A 219 -8.42 24.26 10.56
N GLU A 220 -9.00 23.29 9.87
CA GLU A 220 -8.75 21.85 10.01
C GLU A 220 -7.64 21.34 9.06
N LEU A 221 -6.96 22.24 8.35
CA LEU A 221 -5.95 21.87 7.35
C LEU A 221 -4.73 21.19 8.01
N GLU A 222 -4.45 19.96 7.60
CA GLU A 222 -3.36 19.11 8.11
C GLU A 222 -2.22 18.93 7.09
N TYR A 223 -2.56 18.95 5.80
CA TYR A 223 -1.61 18.70 4.70
C TYR A 223 -1.74 19.75 3.59
N LEU A 224 -0.63 20.38 3.23
CA LEU A 224 -0.55 21.36 2.16
C LEU A 224 0.62 21.08 1.22
N ASN A 225 0.31 20.81 -0.05
CA ASN A 225 1.32 20.62 -1.08
C ASN A 225 1.39 21.80 -2.06
N LEU A 226 2.52 22.51 -2.07
CA LEU A 226 2.80 23.67 -2.93
C LEU A 226 3.99 23.44 -3.87
N HIS A 227 4.37 22.17 -4.11
CA HIS A 227 5.47 21.82 -5.02
C HIS A 227 5.33 22.48 -6.40
N SER A 228 6.43 22.97 -6.97
CA SER A 228 6.47 23.61 -8.30
C SER A 228 5.49 24.78 -8.46
N THR A 229 5.24 25.53 -7.39
CA THR A 229 4.42 26.76 -7.44
C THR A 229 5.28 28.01 -7.26
N SER A 230 4.69 29.19 -7.45
CA SER A 230 5.40 30.46 -7.39
C SER A 230 5.52 31.07 -5.98
N VAL A 231 5.08 30.35 -4.94
CA VAL A 231 5.09 30.82 -3.54
C VAL A 231 6.52 31.07 -3.06
N GLY A 232 6.70 32.11 -2.26
CA GLY A 232 7.96 32.44 -1.60
C GLY A 232 7.79 32.64 -0.09
N SER A 233 8.64 33.50 0.47
CA SER A 233 8.75 33.80 1.89
C SER A 233 7.43 34.28 2.53
N GLU A 234 6.53 34.84 1.73
CA GLU A 234 5.22 35.33 2.15
C GLU A 234 4.34 34.23 2.77
N LEU A 235 4.66 32.96 2.51
CA LEU A 235 3.95 31.82 3.06
C LEU A 235 4.06 31.70 4.60
N SER A 236 5.16 32.18 5.20
CA SER A 236 5.39 32.08 6.65
C SER A 236 4.29 32.75 7.49
N GLN A 237 3.59 33.72 6.91
CA GLN A 237 2.47 34.42 7.53
C GLN A 237 1.24 33.52 7.78
N LEU A 238 1.19 32.33 7.15
CA LEU A 238 0.10 31.38 7.30
C LEU A 238 0.29 30.40 8.44
N PHE A 239 1.54 30.13 8.87
CA PHE A 239 1.81 29.09 9.86
C PHE A 239 1.06 29.33 11.19
N PRO A 240 0.98 30.57 11.74
CA PRO A 240 0.19 30.82 12.95
C PRO A 240 -1.32 30.66 12.76
N LYS A 241 -1.81 30.75 11.52
CA LYS A 241 -3.23 30.66 11.17
C LYS A 241 -3.67 29.22 10.89
N LEU A 242 -2.72 28.35 10.55
CA LEU A 242 -2.95 26.95 10.20
C LEU A 242 -2.42 26.04 11.32
N SER A 243 -3.00 26.18 12.51
CA SER A 243 -2.50 25.53 13.73
C SER A 243 -2.55 24.00 13.73
N ARG A 244 -3.30 23.40 12.80
CA ARG A 244 -3.36 21.95 12.61
C ARG A 244 -2.47 21.44 11.48
N LEU A 245 -1.75 22.33 10.79
CA LEU A 245 -0.90 21.93 9.67
C LEU A 245 0.24 21.06 10.22
N GLN A 246 0.31 19.82 9.74
CA GLN A 246 1.31 18.84 10.13
C GLN A 246 2.36 18.65 9.04
N ARG A 247 1.98 18.84 7.76
CA ARG A 247 2.89 18.64 6.63
C ARG A 247 2.76 19.74 5.57
N LEU A 248 3.91 20.24 5.15
CA LEU A 248 4.06 21.28 4.13
C LEU A 248 5.12 20.89 3.10
N VAL A 249 4.76 20.91 1.82
CA VAL A 249 5.65 20.56 0.69
C VAL A 249 5.96 21.78 -0.16
N LEU A 250 7.25 22.08 -0.36
CA LEU A 250 7.77 23.32 -0.96
C LEU A 250 8.89 23.10 -1.99
N TYR A 251 9.07 21.90 -2.52
CA TYR A 251 10.05 21.67 -3.59
C TYR A 251 9.77 22.61 -4.79
N GLN A 252 10.83 23.06 -5.47
CA GLN A 252 10.71 23.91 -6.67
C GLN A 252 9.82 25.17 -6.47
N THR A 253 9.82 25.75 -5.26
CA THR A 253 9.17 27.03 -4.97
C THR A 253 10.19 28.17 -4.97
N LYS A 254 9.77 29.40 -4.67
CA LYS A 254 10.67 30.55 -4.47
C LYS A 254 11.18 30.68 -3.03
N VAL A 255 10.78 29.76 -2.13
CA VAL A 255 11.31 29.72 -0.76
C VAL A 255 12.78 29.32 -0.82
N SER A 256 13.64 30.16 -0.25
CA SER A 256 15.08 29.89 -0.20
C SER A 256 15.42 28.83 0.86
N GLU A 257 16.59 28.23 0.72
CA GLU A 257 17.14 27.28 1.69
C GLU A 257 17.22 27.88 3.11
N ALA A 258 17.77 29.09 3.25
CA ALA A 258 17.90 29.75 4.54
C ALA A 258 16.54 29.95 5.23
N GLU A 259 15.49 30.16 4.44
CA GLU A 259 14.11 30.27 4.95
C GLU A 259 13.56 28.92 5.35
N LEU A 260 13.75 27.88 4.53
CA LEU A 260 13.36 26.51 4.88
C LEU A 260 13.98 26.06 6.20
N GLU A 261 15.29 26.27 6.37
CA GLU A 261 15.98 25.94 7.62
C GLU A 261 15.46 26.76 8.80
N ALA A 262 15.24 28.07 8.62
CA ALA A 262 14.71 28.93 9.67
C ALA A 262 13.29 28.51 10.08
N TRP A 263 12.46 28.10 9.12
CA TRP A 263 11.10 27.65 9.37
C TRP A 263 11.08 26.30 10.08
N GLN A 264 11.90 25.33 9.67
CA GLN A 264 12.03 24.04 10.36
C GLN A 264 12.48 24.21 11.82
N ARG A 265 13.39 25.15 12.10
CA ARG A 265 13.81 25.48 13.47
C ARG A 265 12.71 26.15 14.29
N SER A 266 11.92 27.02 13.66
CA SER A 266 10.89 27.82 14.34
C SER A 266 9.58 27.04 14.52
N TRP A 267 9.35 26.00 13.72
CA TRP A 267 8.15 25.18 13.68
C TRP A 267 8.52 23.69 13.68
N PRO A 268 9.15 23.18 14.76
CA PRO A 268 9.70 21.81 14.79
C PRO A 268 8.63 20.71 14.66
N ASP A 269 7.38 21.01 15.03
CA ASP A 269 6.25 20.08 14.92
C ASP A 269 5.63 20.04 13.51
N LEU A 270 5.99 21.01 12.64
CA LEU A 270 5.53 21.05 11.25
C LEU A 270 6.58 20.39 10.36
N GLN A 271 6.19 19.31 9.67
CA GLN A 271 7.06 18.65 8.71
C GLN A 271 7.13 19.46 7.40
N ILE A 272 8.20 20.24 7.24
CA ILE A 272 8.47 21.04 6.03
C ILE A 272 9.46 20.31 5.12
N SER A 273 9.03 19.94 3.92
CA SER A 273 9.85 19.37 2.85
C SER A 273 10.11 20.45 1.78
N GLY A 274 11.33 20.59 1.27
CA GLY A 274 11.64 21.62 0.25
C GLY A 274 13.02 21.45 -0.38
N SER A 275 13.32 22.27 -1.40
CA SER A 275 14.62 22.28 -2.08
C SER A 275 15.69 22.96 -1.23
N LEU A 276 16.63 22.19 -0.67
CA LEU A 276 17.82 22.72 0.00
C LEU A 276 18.96 22.80 -1.02
N ALA A 277 19.93 23.70 -0.83
CA ALA A 277 21.05 23.77 -1.75
C ALA A 277 21.91 22.51 -1.58
N LEU A 278 22.50 22.12 -2.69
CA LEU A 278 23.44 21.04 -2.68
C LEU A 278 24.71 21.43 -1.92
N PRO A 279 25.32 20.50 -1.16
CA PRO A 279 26.71 20.66 -0.77
C PRO A 279 27.56 20.93 -2.03
N ALA A 280 28.68 21.64 -1.88
CA ALA A 280 29.54 22.00 -3.01
C ALA A 280 29.99 20.79 -3.86
N GLU A 281 30.07 19.61 -3.25
CA GLU A 281 30.24 18.33 -3.93
C GLU A 281 29.18 17.32 -3.44
N PRO A 282 27.96 17.35 -4.00
CA PRO A 282 26.85 16.55 -3.49
C PRO A 282 27.05 15.04 -3.71
N PHE A 283 27.98 14.68 -4.59
CA PHE A 283 28.33 13.30 -4.90
C PHE A 283 29.81 13.02 -4.64
N GLN A 284 30.41 13.64 -3.63
CA GLN A 284 31.82 13.42 -3.26
C GLN A 284 32.17 11.93 -2.99
N HIS A 285 31.16 11.07 -2.86
CA HIS A 285 31.27 9.62 -2.70
C HIS A 285 30.56 8.78 -3.80
N GLY A 286 30.25 9.35 -4.99
CA GLY A 286 29.64 8.56 -6.07
C GLY A 286 29.17 9.37 -7.28
N SER A 287 28.45 8.74 -8.19
CA SER A 287 27.71 9.44 -9.26
C SER A 287 26.25 9.64 -8.82
N PRO A 288 25.52 10.59 -9.43
CA PRO A 288 24.06 10.63 -9.41
C PRO A 288 23.45 9.23 -9.53
N ARG A 289 22.61 8.83 -8.57
CA ARG A 289 22.03 7.49 -8.51
C ARG A 289 20.70 7.47 -9.23
N ARG A 290 20.50 6.50 -10.10
CA ARG A 290 19.16 6.12 -10.55
C ARG A 290 18.62 5.06 -9.63
N LEU A 291 17.44 5.32 -9.09
CA LEU A 291 16.67 4.38 -8.30
C LEU A 291 15.48 3.94 -9.14
N LEU A 292 15.37 2.63 -9.37
CA LEU A 292 14.13 2.03 -9.85
C LEU A 292 13.41 1.45 -8.64
N ALA A 293 12.24 1.98 -8.30
CA ALA A 293 11.48 1.59 -7.12
C ALA A 293 10.01 1.36 -7.43
N ALA A 294 9.38 0.51 -6.63
CA ALA A 294 7.98 0.13 -6.72
C ALA A 294 7.30 0.29 -5.37
N ASP A 295 6.09 0.84 -5.38
CA ASP A 295 5.25 0.95 -4.20
C ASP A 295 3.81 0.55 -4.50
N ALA A 296 3.33 -0.48 -3.80
CA ALA A 296 1.99 -1.03 -3.99
C ALA A 296 0.88 -0.12 -3.41
N SER A 297 1.18 0.66 -2.35
CA SER A 297 0.21 1.58 -1.74
C SER A 297 -0.07 2.79 -2.62
N LYS A 298 0.92 3.24 -3.40
CA LYS A 298 0.80 4.27 -4.43
C LYS A 298 0.56 3.71 -5.81
N LYS A 299 0.49 2.38 -5.96
CA LYS A 299 0.16 1.70 -7.22
C LYS A 299 1.08 2.12 -8.37
N ARG A 300 2.38 2.21 -8.10
CA ARG A 300 3.36 2.74 -9.07
C ARG A 300 4.70 2.02 -9.06
N ILE A 301 5.33 2.04 -10.21
CA ILE A 301 6.79 1.96 -10.35
C ILE A 301 7.33 3.26 -10.91
N ALA A 302 8.52 3.64 -10.48
CA ALA A 302 9.18 4.83 -10.98
C ALA A 302 10.70 4.62 -11.06
N LEU A 303 11.25 5.03 -12.20
CA LEU A 303 12.67 5.30 -12.37
C LEU A 303 12.88 6.77 -12.03
N ILE A 304 13.69 7.03 -11.02
CA ILE A 304 14.05 8.37 -10.60
C ILE A 304 15.57 8.54 -10.62
N GLN A 305 16.04 9.75 -10.84
CA GLN A 305 17.46 10.10 -10.79
C GLN A 305 17.71 11.11 -9.68
N GLU A 306 18.65 10.80 -8.80
CA GLU A 306 19.17 11.73 -7.81
C GLU A 306 19.92 12.83 -8.53
N THR A 307 19.30 13.99 -8.70
CA THR A 307 19.96 15.17 -9.28
C THR A 307 20.73 15.95 -8.22
N ALA A 308 20.45 15.65 -6.96
CA ALA A 308 20.94 16.33 -5.79
C ALA A 308 20.71 15.42 -4.55
N ILE A 309 21.52 15.49 -3.48
CA ILE A 309 21.29 14.64 -2.28
C ILE A 309 19.85 14.81 -1.78
N GLY A 310 19.09 13.72 -1.74
CA GLY A 310 17.68 13.76 -1.31
C GLY A 310 16.70 14.37 -2.32
N HIS A 311 17.17 14.73 -3.51
CA HIS A 311 16.39 15.36 -4.57
C HIS A 311 16.41 14.50 -5.83
N PHE A 312 15.22 14.06 -6.22
CA PHE A 312 15.04 13.12 -7.31
C PHE A 312 14.17 13.70 -8.42
N GLU A 313 14.64 13.58 -9.65
CA GLU A 313 13.88 13.81 -10.86
C GLU A 313 13.21 12.51 -11.32
N LEU A 314 11.97 12.59 -11.77
CA LEU A 314 11.28 11.45 -12.35
C LEU A 314 11.73 11.28 -13.80
N LEU A 315 12.33 10.12 -14.14
CA LEU A 315 12.73 9.80 -15.50
C LEU A 315 11.65 9.01 -16.24
N TRP A 316 10.99 8.09 -15.55
CA TRP A 316 9.94 7.24 -16.11
C TRP A 316 9.06 6.67 -15.00
N GLU A 317 7.79 6.40 -15.30
CA GLU A 317 6.88 5.70 -14.40
C GLU A 317 5.91 4.80 -15.15
N HIS A 318 5.34 3.83 -14.42
CA HIS A 318 4.24 3.01 -14.91
C HIS A 318 3.30 2.65 -13.76
N PRO A 319 1.97 2.62 -13.98
CA PRO A 319 1.03 2.18 -12.96
C PRO A 319 1.14 0.66 -12.72
N ILE A 320 0.91 0.25 -11.48
CA ILE A 320 0.81 -1.16 -11.08
C ILE A 320 -0.32 -1.33 -10.06
N GLU A 321 -0.84 -2.53 -9.89
CA GLU A 321 -1.73 -2.88 -8.79
C GLU A 321 -0.91 -3.40 -7.59
N GLN A 322 -0.01 -4.35 -7.85
CA GLN A 322 0.75 -5.09 -6.84
C GLN A 322 2.10 -5.52 -7.40
N LEU A 323 3.15 -5.60 -6.56
CA LEU A 323 4.50 -5.98 -6.99
C LEU A 323 5.39 -6.47 -5.85
N HIS A 324 6.10 -7.59 -6.08
CA HIS A 324 7.17 -8.10 -5.20
C HIS A 324 8.53 -8.30 -5.89
N ASP A 325 8.62 -8.09 -7.21
CA ASP A 325 9.90 -8.16 -7.93
C ASP A 325 9.92 -7.19 -9.13
N LEU A 326 11.12 -6.74 -9.48
CA LEU A 326 11.39 -5.88 -10.64
C LEU A 326 12.87 -5.93 -11.02
N GLN A 327 13.18 -5.73 -12.28
CA GLN A 327 14.54 -5.77 -12.83
C GLN A 327 14.76 -4.69 -13.88
N TRP A 328 15.93 -4.06 -13.79
CA TRP A 328 16.51 -3.30 -14.89
C TRP A 328 17.35 -4.24 -15.76
N LEU A 329 16.99 -4.37 -17.03
CA LEU A 329 17.69 -5.24 -17.98
C LEU A 329 18.91 -4.51 -18.58
N ALA A 330 19.89 -5.28 -19.06
CA ALA A 330 21.15 -4.75 -19.57
C ALA A 330 21.00 -3.81 -20.78
N ASP A 331 19.92 -3.95 -21.54
CA ASP A 331 19.58 -3.09 -22.68
C ASP A 331 18.77 -1.84 -22.31
N GLY A 332 18.47 -1.66 -21.02
CA GLY A 332 17.73 -0.52 -20.50
C GLY A 332 16.22 -0.71 -20.41
N ARG A 333 15.69 -1.90 -20.74
CA ARG A 333 14.28 -2.24 -20.51
C ARG A 333 14.01 -2.56 -19.04
N VAL A 334 12.76 -2.45 -18.63
CA VAL A 334 12.29 -2.78 -17.28
C VAL A 334 11.42 -4.03 -17.34
N LEU A 335 11.77 -5.06 -16.57
CA LEU A 335 10.97 -6.26 -16.36
C LEU A 335 10.32 -6.17 -14.97
N PHE A 336 8.99 -6.19 -14.90
CA PHE A 336 8.26 -6.01 -13.65
C PHE A 336 6.90 -6.72 -13.71
N GLN A 337 6.21 -6.90 -12.57
CA GLN A 337 4.80 -7.31 -12.58
C GLN A 337 3.89 -6.12 -12.36
N ASP A 338 2.79 -6.02 -13.10
CA ASP A 338 1.81 -4.96 -12.90
C ASP A 338 0.62 -5.39 -12.05
N ARG A 339 0.44 -6.68 -11.84
CA ARG A 339 -0.49 -7.30 -10.88
C ARG A 339 0.03 -8.69 -10.53
N TRP A 340 -0.63 -9.38 -9.61
CA TRP A 340 -0.15 -10.68 -9.12
C TRP A 340 0.16 -11.71 -10.20
N THR A 341 -0.57 -11.74 -11.31
CA THR A 341 -0.38 -12.80 -12.31
C THR A 341 0.43 -12.38 -13.52
N ARG A 342 0.71 -11.08 -13.71
CA ARG A 342 1.19 -10.57 -14.99
C ARG A 342 2.52 -9.85 -14.89
N ILE A 343 3.49 -10.34 -15.67
CA ILE A 343 4.81 -9.75 -15.89
C ILE A 343 4.81 -9.00 -17.22
N LEU A 344 5.43 -7.82 -17.23
CA LEU A 344 5.64 -6.96 -18.39
C LEU A 344 7.13 -6.66 -18.55
N GLU A 345 7.57 -6.57 -19.80
CA GLU A 345 8.86 -5.99 -20.18
C GLU A 345 8.60 -4.75 -21.04
N ILE A 346 9.01 -3.58 -20.56
CA ILE A 346 8.74 -2.29 -21.20
C ILE A 346 10.04 -1.53 -21.45
N ASP A 347 10.17 -0.84 -22.59
CA ASP A 347 11.22 0.15 -22.78
C ASP A 347 10.80 1.48 -22.12
N PRO A 348 11.52 1.96 -21.08
CA PRO A 348 11.16 3.19 -20.40
C PRO A 348 11.38 4.46 -21.25
N LYS A 349 12.07 4.38 -22.40
CA LYS A 349 12.32 5.54 -23.28
C LYS A 349 11.08 5.95 -24.06
N ASP A 350 10.29 4.98 -24.51
CA ASP A 350 9.12 5.21 -25.37
C ASP A 350 7.84 4.55 -24.84
N GLY A 351 7.93 3.77 -23.76
CA GLY A 351 6.80 3.07 -23.15
C GLY A 351 6.33 1.84 -23.92
N SER A 352 7.10 1.35 -24.90
CA SER A 352 6.70 0.21 -25.72
C SER A 352 6.74 -1.11 -24.94
N LEU A 353 5.74 -1.95 -25.15
CA LEU A 353 5.67 -3.30 -24.57
C LEU A 353 6.46 -4.27 -25.45
N HIS A 354 7.54 -4.84 -24.90
CA HIS A 354 8.40 -5.80 -25.60
C HIS A 354 8.02 -7.26 -25.34
N TRP A 355 7.49 -7.55 -24.14
CA TRP A 355 7.10 -8.90 -23.76
C TRP A 355 6.10 -8.87 -22.60
N SER A 356 5.24 -9.88 -22.53
CA SER A 356 4.32 -10.07 -21.40
C SER A 356 4.07 -11.55 -21.14
N TYR A 357 3.88 -11.89 -19.88
CA TYR A 357 3.44 -13.22 -19.43
C TYR A 357 2.34 -13.07 -18.40
N ASP A 358 1.26 -13.85 -18.54
CA ASP A 358 0.15 -13.85 -17.58
C ASP A 358 -0.10 -15.28 -17.07
N ALA A 359 0.30 -15.55 -15.82
CA ALA A 359 0.13 -16.83 -15.16
C ALA A 359 -1.34 -17.22 -14.94
N ALA A 360 -2.30 -16.28 -15.08
CA ALA A 360 -3.72 -16.62 -15.06
C ALA A 360 -4.16 -17.38 -16.32
N ALA A 361 -3.48 -17.16 -17.44
CA ALA A 361 -3.86 -17.69 -18.76
C ALA A 361 -2.84 -18.69 -19.32
N GLN A 362 -1.56 -18.55 -18.98
CA GLN A 362 -0.47 -19.32 -19.56
C GLN A 362 0.00 -20.42 -18.60
N ASN A 363 0.38 -21.57 -19.16
CA ASN A 363 0.96 -22.73 -18.43
C ASN A 363 0.13 -23.27 -17.25
N ARG A 364 -1.17 -22.96 -17.20
CA ARG A 364 -2.13 -23.51 -16.24
C ARG A 364 -2.32 -25.02 -16.44
N ARG A 365 -2.46 -25.75 -15.34
CA ARG A 365 -2.87 -27.16 -15.31
C ARG A 365 -4.33 -27.29 -14.86
N PRO A 366 -5.03 -28.36 -15.29
CA PRO A 366 -6.34 -28.67 -14.74
C PRO A 366 -6.28 -28.79 -13.21
N GLY A 367 -7.12 -28.03 -12.52
CA GLY A 367 -7.18 -28.01 -11.05
C GLY A 367 -6.26 -27.00 -10.36
N ASP A 368 -5.43 -26.24 -11.10
CA ASP A 368 -4.68 -25.15 -10.47
C ASP A 368 -5.66 -24.13 -9.84
N GLY A 369 -5.38 -23.70 -8.61
CA GLY A 369 -6.12 -22.67 -7.89
C GLY A 369 -5.62 -21.24 -8.18
N PRO A 370 -5.89 -20.27 -7.31
CA PRO A 370 -5.29 -18.94 -7.40
C PRO A 370 -3.75 -19.03 -7.49
N ILE A 371 -3.14 -18.18 -8.34
CA ILE A 371 -1.69 -18.07 -8.48
C ILE A 371 -1.30 -16.61 -8.29
N GLU A 372 -0.20 -16.39 -7.59
CA GLU A 372 0.51 -15.11 -7.59
C GLU A 372 1.98 -15.33 -7.95
N ILE A 373 2.50 -14.38 -8.71
CA ILE A 373 3.92 -14.25 -9.02
C ILE A 373 4.52 -13.32 -7.96
N HIS A 374 5.58 -13.79 -7.31
CA HIS A 374 6.36 -12.98 -6.36
C HIS A 374 7.83 -12.83 -6.76
N ALA A 375 8.30 -13.64 -7.71
CA ALA A 375 9.64 -13.49 -8.26
C ALA A 375 9.72 -13.97 -9.70
N PHE A 376 10.61 -13.32 -10.44
CA PHE A 376 10.98 -13.72 -11.78
C PHE A 376 12.40 -13.24 -12.08
N GLN A 377 13.03 -13.81 -13.10
CA GLN A 377 14.38 -13.40 -13.50
C GLN A 377 14.56 -13.60 -15.00
N ARG A 378 14.99 -12.54 -15.71
CA ARG A 378 15.48 -12.71 -17.08
C ARG A 378 16.83 -13.42 -17.01
N LEU A 379 16.90 -14.59 -17.64
CA LEU A 379 18.11 -15.41 -17.76
C LEU A 379 18.78 -15.17 -19.12
N ALA A 380 19.88 -15.88 -19.37
CA ALA A 380 20.50 -15.96 -20.68
C ALA A 380 19.53 -16.51 -21.75
N ASP A 381 19.84 -16.23 -23.01
CA ASP A 381 19.05 -16.66 -24.18
C ASP A 381 17.58 -16.23 -24.13
N ASP A 382 17.32 -15.10 -23.47
CA ASP A 382 15.98 -14.54 -23.29
C ASP A 382 14.97 -15.46 -22.59
N VAL A 383 15.44 -16.46 -21.85
CA VAL A 383 14.58 -17.29 -20.99
C VAL A 383 14.16 -16.50 -19.76
N THR A 384 12.92 -16.66 -19.30
CA THR A 384 12.44 -16.05 -18.06
C THR A 384 12.14 -17.13 -17.03
N LEU A 385 12.83 -17.07 -15.88
CA LEU A 385 12.48 -17.82 -14.68
C LEU A 385 11.28 -17.15 -14.01
N ILE A 386 10.29 -17.92 -13.58
CA ILE A 386 9.08 -17.43 -12.90
C ILE A 386 8.79 -18.34 -11.71
N ALA A 387 8.56 -17.74 -10.55
CA ALA A 387 8.04 -18.43 -9.36
C ALA A 387 6.53 -18.22 -9.27
N GLU A 388 5.77 -19.30 -9.30
CA GLU A 388 4.31 -19.27 -9.17
C GLU A 388 3.93 -19.85 -7.79
N SER A 389 3.56 -18.94 -6.88
CA SER A 389 2.92 -19.28 -5.61
C SER A 389 1.50 -19.79 -5.84
N GLY A 390 0.99 -20.62 -4.94
CA GLY A 390 -0.27 -21.36 -5.07
C GLY A 390 -0.09 -22.65 -5.87
N ALA A 391 0.66 -22.58 -6.98
CA ALA A 391 1.10 -23.76 -7.71
C ALA A 391 2.41 -24.38 -7.17
N ALA A 392 3.07 -23.70 -6.22
CA ALA A 392 4.33 -24.08 -5.58
C ALA A 392 5.37 -24.62 -6.58
N ARG A 393 5.71 -23.82 -7.60
CA ARG A 393 6.64 -24.26 -8.66
C ARG A 393 7.52 -23.15 -9.20
N LEU A 394 8.66 -23.55 -9.78
CA LEU A 394 9.46 -22.70 -10.67
C LEU A 394 9.27 -23.14 -12.11
N LEU A 395 9.20 -22.16 -13.01
CA LEU A 395 9.08 -22.35 -14.46
C LEU A 395 10.19 -21.58 -15.18
N GLU A 396 10.71 -22.11 -16.28
CA GLU A 396 11.50 -21.37 -17.27
C GLU A 396 10.69 -21.33 -18.58
N VAL A 397 10.43 -20.12 -19.10
CA VAL A 397 9.67 -19.89 -20.35
C VAL A 397 10.48 -19.12 -21.37
N ASP A 398 10.23 -19.34 -22.66
CA ASP A 398 10.83 -18.55 -23.75
C ASP A 398 10.10 -17.22 -24.01
N ARG A 399 10.53 -16.48 -25.04
CA ARG A 399 9.91 -15.21 -25.47
C ARG A 399 8.48 -15.36 -25.96
N GLN A 400 8.04 -16.56 -26.34
CA GLN A 400 6.67 -16.85 -26.76
C GLN A 400 5.79 -17.26 -25.58
N GLY A 401 6.36 -17.41 -24.37
CA GLY A 401 5.65 -17.92 -23.19
C GLY A 401 5.59 -19.45 -23.15
N THR A 402 6.29 -20.13 -24.06
CA THR A 402 6.34 -21.60 -24.10
C THR A 402 7.11 -22.11 -22.89
N LEU A 403 6.51 -23.06 -22.18
CA LEU A 403 7.17 -23.76 -21.08
C LEU A 403 8.36 -24.58 -21.59
N LEU A 404 9.57 -24.24 -21.12
CA LEU A 404 10.79 -24.98 -21.43
C LEU A 404 11.14 -25.98 -20.33
N TRP A 405 10.88 -25.63 -19.08
CA TRP A 405 11.27 -26.42 -17.93
C TRP A 405 10.48 -26.02 -16.67
N GLN A 406 10.29 -26.95 -15.74
CA GLN A 406 9.69 -26.69 -14.44
C GLN A 406 10.15 -27.66 -13.35
N ILE A 407 10.06 -27.22 -12.09
CA ILE A 407 10.20 -28.08 -10.89
C ILE A 407 9.14 -27.72 -9.84
N PRO A 408 8.73 -28.70 -9.02
CA PRO A 408 7.97 -28.40 -7.80
C PRO A 408 8.87 -27.75 -6.75
N LEU A 409 8.28 -26.93 -5.90
CA LEU A 409 8.88 -26.39 -4.68
C LEU A 409 8.36 -27.17 -3.47
N GLN A 410 9.19 -27.27 -2.42
CA GLN A 410 8.74 -27.73 -1.12
C GLN A 410 8.15 -26.53 -0.36
N VAL A 411 6.86 -26.62 -0.03
CA VAL A 411 6.12 -25.63 0.76
C VAL A 411 5.35 -26.36 1.85
N ASP A 412 5.58 -25.98 3.11
CA ASP A 412 4.96 -26.64 4.25
C ASP A 412 3.57 -26.04 4.57
N ARG A 413 3.37 -24.75 4.28
CA ARG A 413 2.09 -24.04 4.42
C ARG A 413 1.67 -23.37 3.11
N PRO A 414 1.06 -24.13 2.17
CA PRO A 414 0.70 -23.61 0.87
C PRO A 414 -0.30 -22.46 0.96
N ASP A 415 0.06 -21.33 0.37
CA ASP A 415 -0.75 -20.13 0.26
C ASP A 415 -0.30 -19.32 -0.97
N PRO A 416 -1.23 -18.95 -1.88
CA PRO A 416 -0.88 -18.25 -3.11
C PRO A 416 -0.18 -16.92 -2.88
N HIS A 417 -0.34 -16.29 -1.72
CA HIS A 417 0.29 -15.03 -1.36
C HIS A 417 1.56 -15.20 -0.50
N HIS A 418 1.78 -16.37 0.12
CA HIS A 418 2.85 -16.56 1.11
C HIS A 418 3.83 -17.72 0.82
N ASP A 419 3.67 -18.46 -0.28
CA ASP A 419 4.59 -19.54 -0.64
C ASP A 419 6.03 -19.05 -0.84
N THR A 420 6.18 -17.93 -1.57
CA THR A 420 7.49 -17.41 -1.99
C THR A 420 7.60 -15.88 -1.90
N ARG A 421 8.84 -15.40 -1.80
CA ARG A 421 9.23 -14.02 -2.09
C ARG A 421 10.33 -14.04 -3.15
N LEU A 422 11.50 -13.46 -2.90
CA LEU A 422 12.56 -13.43 -3.89
C LEU A 422 13.05 -14.84 -4.23
N VAL A 423 13.13 -15.11 -5.54
CA VAL A 423 13.76 -16.29 -6.12
C VAL A 423 14.84 -15.86 -7.08
N ARG A 424 16.04 -16.43 -6.95
CA ARG A 424 17.17 -16.15 -7.85
C ARG A 424 17.89 -17.44 -8.26
N LYS A 425 18.26 -17.51 -9.53
CA LYS A 425 19.20 -18.52 -10.01
C LYS A 425 20.61 -18.13 -9.57
N THR A 426 21.33 -19.05 -8.94
CA THR A 426 22.70 -18.83 -8.49
C THR A 426 23.69 -18.99 -9.66
N PRO A 427 24.94 -18.50 -9.53
CA PRO A 427 25.98 -18.74 -10.54
C PRO A 427 26.30 -20.22 -10.81
N THR A 428 26.01 -21.11 -9.85
CA THR A 428 26.20 -22.56 -10.00
C THR A 428 24.99 -23.26 -10.64
N GLY A 429 23.96 -22.50 -11.05
CA GLY A 429 22.76 -23.03 -11.73
C GLY A 429 21.73 -23.65 -10.80
N THR A 430 21.85 -23.45 -9.48
CA THR A 430 20.84 -23.80 -8.46
C THR A 430 19.86 -22.64 -8.29
N TYR A 431 18.78 -22.86 -7.53
CA TYR A 431 17.72 -21.86 -7.33
C TYR A 431 17.59 -21.56 -5.83
N LEU A 432 17.88 -20.33 -5.43
CA LEU A 432 17.71 -19.86 -4.06
C LEU A 432 16.33 -19.23 -3.91
N VAL A 433 15.51 -19.77 -3.02
CA VAL A 433 14.09 -19.47 -2.87
C VAL A 433 13.81 -19.03 -1.44
N CYS A 434 13.24 -17.85 -1.26
CA CYS A 434 12.74 -17.38 0.03
C CYS A 434 11.30 -17.88 0.21
N HIS A 435 11.06 -18.78 1.16
CA HIS A 435 9.72 -19.26 1.52
C HIS A 435 9.20 -18.47 2.72
N GLU A 436 8.24 -17.58 2.49
CA GLU A 436 7.84 -16.58 3.47
C GLU A 436 7.09 -17.18 4.65
N ALA A 437 5.97 -17.88 4.42
CA ALA A 437 5.17 -18.51 5.48
C ALA A 437 5.91 -19.65 6.21
N ASP A 438 6.85 -20.31 5.53
CA ASP A 438 7.67 -21.35 6.14
C ASP A 438 8.83 -20.74 6.96
N GLY A 439 9.19 -19.49 6.69
CA GLY A 439 10.28 -18.78 7.37
C GLY A 439 11.66 -19.38 7.10
N VAL A 440 11.89 -19.83 5.86
CA VAL A 440 13.08 -20.58 5.47
C VAL A 440 13.56 -20.19 4.08
N VAL A 441 14.87 -20.11 3.90
CA VAL A 441 15.49 -20.04 2.58
C VAL A 441 15.88 -21.45 2.16
N ARG A 442 15.47 -21.88 0.97
CA ARG A 442 15.84 -23.19 0.40
C ARG A 442 16.61 -23.01 -0.90
N GLU A 443 17.65 -23.80 -1.10
CA GLU A 443 18.38 -23.89 -2.36
C GLU A 443 18.05 -25.22 -3.04
N TYR A 444 17.53 -25.14 -4.26
CA TYR A 444 17.12 -26.28 -5.06
C TYR A 444 18.08 -26.53 -6.21
N ASP A 445 18.28 -27.80 -6.57
CA ASP A 445 18.86 -28.15 -7.86
C ASP A 445 17.83 -28.11 -9.00
N ARG A 446 18.28 -28.40 -10.23
CA ARG A 446 17.44 -28.44 -11.42
C ARG A 446 16.47 -29.65 -11.47
N GLN A 447 16.44 -30.49 -10.44
CA GLN A 447 15.48 -31.58 -10.29
C GLN A 447 14.47 -31.30 -9.16
N GLY A 448 14.56 -30.16 -8.48
CA GLY A 448 13.69 -29.80 -7.35
C GLY A 448 14.10 -30.44 -6.02
N ARG A 449 15.33 -30.97 -5.92
CA ARG A 449 15.87 -31.46 -4.63
C ARG A 449 16.44 -30.29 -3.84
N VAL A 450 16.10 -30.21 -2.56
CA VAL A 450 16.68 -29.24 -1.63
C VAL A 450 18.12 -29.65 -1.32
N LEU A 451 19.08 -28.83 -1.74
CA LEU A 451 20.53 -29.01 -1.49
C LEU A 451 20.96 -28.36 -0.17
N TRP A 452 20.36 -27.24 0.18
CA TRP A 452 20.67 -26.46 1.37
C TRP A 452 19.42 -25.72 1.84
N PHE A 453 19.32 -25.47 3.14
CA PHE A 453 18.25 -24.65 3.70
C PHE A 453 18.72 -23.91 4.95
N TYR A 454 18.09 -22.78 5.24
CA TYR A 454 18.31 -22.01 6.46
C TYR A 454 16.98 -21.51 7.02
N GLU A 455 16.63 -22.00 8.21
CA GLU A 455 15.48 -21.53 8.97
C GLU A 455 15.82 -20.18 9.59
N VAL A 456 15.03 -19.16 9.27
CA VAL A 456 15.26 -17.82 9.81
C VAL A 456 14.88 -17.81 11.28
N PRO A 457 15.82 -17.54 12.20
CA PRO A 457 15.58 -17.67 13.63
C PRO A 457 14.70 -16.53 14.15
N LEU A 458 13.80 -16.86 15.06
CA LEU A 458 13.00 -15.88 15.81
C LEU A 458 13.76 -15.23 16.98
N PHE A 459 15.02 -15.60 17.21
CA PHE A 459 15.87 -15.09 18.29
C PHE A 459 15.21 -15.12 19.69
N ASN A 460 14.51 -16.21 20.00
CA ASN A 460 13.76 -16.41 21.25
C ASN A 460 12.62 -15.40 21.50
N ARG A 461 12.21 -14.63 20.50
CA ARG A 461 11.02 -13.77 20.55
C ARG A 461 9.81 -14.52 19.98
N LYS A 462 8.65 -14.31 20.60
CA LYS A 462 7.39 -14.86 20.06
C LYS A 462 6.97 -14.06 18.83
N PRO A 463 6.42 -14.71 17.79
CA PRO A 463 5.82 -14.00 16.66
C PRO A 463 4.73 -13.02 17.13
N ALA A 464 4.65 -11.87 16.47
CA ALA A 464 3.62 -10.87 16.65
C ALA A 464 3.08 -10.48 15.26
N SER A 465 1.75 -10.43 15.13
CA SER A 465 1.08 -10.12 13.87
C SER A 465 1.28 -8.66 13.47
N GLY A 466 1.02 -8.38 12.19
CA GLY A 466 1.14 -7.05 11.60
C GLY A 466 2.35 -6.92 10.67
N TRP A 467 2.50 -5.72 10.12
CA TRP A 467 3.47 -5.43 9.05
C TRP A 467 4.46 -4.32 9.44
N GLY A 468 4.18 -3.57 10.50
CA GLY A 468 4.98 -2.42 10.97
C GLY A 468 6.11 -2.81 11.93
N ALA A 469 6.68 -1.81 12.59
CA ALA A 469 7.85 -1.98 13.47
C ALA A 469 7.57 -2.76 14.77
N ASP A 470 6.32 -3.01 15.12
CA ASP A 470 5.94 -3.78 16.31
C ASP A 470 5.53 -5.23 16.00
N ALA A 471 5.45 -5.59 14.71
CA ALA A 471 5.30 -6.97 14.29
C ALA A 471 6.54 -7.80 14.71
N TRP A 472 6.49 -9.12 14.57
CA TRP A 472 7.68 -9.93 14.70
C TRP A 472 7.49 -11.28 14.03
N GLY A 473 8.47 -11.71 13.26
CA GLY A 473 8.43 -13.04 12.69
C GLY A 473 9.74 -13.40 11.99
N ASN A 474 9.60 -14.38 11.09
CA ASN A 474 10.68 -14.91 10.29
C ASN A 474 10.30 -14.96 8.81
N GLN A 475 9.38 -14.09 8.39
CA GLN A 475 8.85 -14.02 7.02
C GLN A 475 9.91 -13.45 6.07
N VAL A 476 10.84 -14.31 5.66
CA VAL A 476 11.99 -13.97 4.83
C VAL A 476 11.56 -13.43 3.47
N PHE A 477 12.16 -12.31 3.05
CA PHE A 477 11.77 -11.62 1.81
C PHE A 477 12.80 -11.81 0.69
N ALA A 478 14.08 -11.54 0.96
CA ALA A 478 15.14 -11.64 -0.03
C ALA A 478 16.35 -12.41 0.48
N ALA A 479 17.02 -13.14 -0.42
CA ALA A 479 18.29 -13.80 -0.17
C ALA A 479 19.16 -13.79 -1.42
N ILE A 480 20.47 -13.59 -1.24
CA ILE A 480 21.48 -13.61 -2.29
C ILE A 480 22.67 -14.46 -1.87
N ARG A 481 23.22 -15.24 -2.81
CA ARG A 481 24.47 -15.97 -2.65
C ARG A 481 25.63 -15.02 -2.94
N LEU A 482 26.49 -14.80 -1.95
CA LEU A 482 27.69 -13.98 -2.07
C LEU A 482 28.84 -14.76 -2.74
N PRO A 483 29.82 -14.08 -3.37
CA PRO A 483 30.96 -14.73 -4.03
C PRO A 483 31.82 -15.62 -3.12
N ASN A 484 31.85 -15.34 -1.81
CA ASN A 484 32.54 -16.15 -0.81
C ASN A 484 31.77 -17.42 -0.40
N GLY A 485 30.61 -17.69 -1.01
CA GLY A 485 29.75 -18.83 -0.69
C GLY A 485 28.77 -18.59 0.46
N HIS A 486 28.85 -17.45 1.15
CA HIS A 486 27.88 -17.09 2.18
C HIS A 486 26.54 -16.69 1.57
N THR A 487 25.48 -16.72 2.37
CA THR A 487 24.15 -16.24 1.97
C THR A 487 23.81 -15.01 2.80
N LEU A 488 23.54 -13.89 2.14
CA LEU A 488 22.98 -12.68 2.77
C LEU A 488 21.47 -12.69 2.59
N LEU A 489 20.70 -12.48 3.64
CA LEU A 489 19.23 -12.49 3.58
C LEU A 489 18.59 -11.39 4.42
N SER A 490 17.49 -10.83 3.94
CA SER A 490 16.61 -9.95 4.69
C SER A 490 15.54 -10.77 5.40
N THR A 491 15.31 -10.49 6.68
CA THR A 491 14.41 -11.30 7.51
C THR A 491 12.94 -10.88 7.40
N GLY A 492 12.59 -9.96 6.48
CA GLY A 492 11.28 -9.35 6.37
C GLY A 492 10.81 -8.75 7.70
N ASN A 493 9.71 -9.26 8.25
CA ASN A 493 9.17 -8.85 9.55
C ASN A 493 10.02 -9.27 10.77
N GLY A 494 11.18 -9.91 10.57
CA GLY A 494 12.22 -10.06 11.60
C GLY A 494 13.11 -8.82 11.77
N HIS A 495 12.85 -7.76 11.00
CA HIS A 495 13.46 -6.42 11.14
C HIS A 495 14.99 -6.36 11.00
N GLY A 496 15.59 -7.21 10.16
CA GLY A 496 17.04 -7.26 10.04
C GLY A 496 17.57 -7.91 8.78
N VAL A 497 18.90 -8.07 8.78
CA VAL A 497 19.67 -8.75 7.74
C VAL A 497 20.63 -9.72 8.39
N LEU A 498 20.78 -10.91 7.83
CA LEU A 498 21.72 -11.93 8.28
C LEU A 498 22.69 -12.28 7.15
N GLU A 499 23.96 -12.45 7.47
CA GLU A 499 24.90 -13.19 6.64
C GLU A 499 25.22 -14.52 7.31
N VAL A 500 25.01 -15.61 6.58
CA VAL A 500 25.25 -16.97 7.07
C VAL A 500 26.25 -17.70 6.19
N ASN A 501 27.16 -18.45 6.82
CA ASN A 501 28.08 -19.32 6.09
C ASN A 501 27.39 -20.63 5.64
N PRO A 502 28.03 -21.46 4.79
CA PRO A 502 27.46 -22.75 4.37
C PRO A 502 27.12 -23.70 5.54
N ASP A 503 27.86 -23.60 6.64
CA ASP A 503 27.63 -24.33 7.89
C ASP A 503 26.46 -23.78 8.73
N LYS A 504 25.70 -22.82 8.17
CA LYS A 504 24.51 -22.19 8.76
C LYS A 504 24.78 -21.35 10.02
N GLN A 505 26.02 -20.91 10.21
CA GLN A 505 26.39 -20.00 11.28
C GLN A 505 26.18 -18.56 10.84
N ILE A 506 25.57 -17.74 11.70
CA ILE A 506 25.46 -16.30 11.50
C ILE A 506 26.84 -15.68 11.70
N VAL A 507 27.44 -15.14 10.64
CA VAL A 507 28.77 -14.50 10.66
C VAL A 507 28.69 -12.97 10.68
N TRP A 508 27.53 -12.41 10.32
CA TRP A 508 27.21 -10.99 10.44
C TRP A 508 25.70 -10.80 10.56
N GLN A 509 25.25 -9.77 11.27
CA GLN A 509 23.83 -9.47 11.46
C GLN A 509 23.61 -7.96 11.60
N LEU A 510 22.51 -7.45 11.05
CA LEU A 510 21.89 -6.17 11.39
C LEU A 510 20.58 -6.39 12.15
N ARG A 511 20.38 -5.69 13.26
CA ARG A 511 19.15 -5.73 14.08
C ARG A 511 18.31 -4.45 13.96
N GLN A 512 17.06 -4.54 14.39
CA GLN A 512 16.00 -3.53 14.24
C GLN A 512 16.41 -2.08 14.59
N ASP A 513 16.96 -1.90 15.80
CA ASP A 513 17.28 -0.58 16.38
C ASP A 513 18.80 -0.37 16.48
N GLU A 514 19.58 -1.05 15.64
CA GLU A 514 21.04 -1.00 15.71
C GLU A 514 21.64 0.21 14.98
N LEU A 515 20.86 0.83 14.10
CA LEU A 515 21.26 2.01 13.35
C LEU A 515 20.79 3.29 14.08
N PRO A 516 21.64 4.33 14.22
CA PRO A 516 21.25 5.56 14.90
C PRO A 516 20.03 6.22 14.25
N GLU A 517 19.00 6.51 15.05
CA GLU A 517 17.73 7.16 14.64
C GLU A 517 16.89 6.37 13.63
N ILE A 518 17.28 5.13 13.32
CA ILE A 518 16.58 4.28 12.37
C ILE A 518 15.96 3.09 13.09
N ARG A 519 14.67 2.88 12.87
CA ARG A 519 13.94 1.70 13.30
C ARG A 519 13.46 0.92 12.08
N LEU A 520 13.93 -0.32 11.95
CA LEU A 520 13.51 -1.19 10.85
C LEU A 520 12.12 -1.80 11.13
N ALA A 521 11.32 -1.93 10.08
CA ALA A 521 10.05 -2.66 10.07
C ALA A 521 10.20 -3.87 9.13
N TRP A 522 9.65 -3.86 7.93
CA TRP A 522 9.78 -4.99 7.01
C TRP A 522 10.99 -4.83 6.10
N VAL A 523 12.05 -5.60 6.37
CA VAL A 523 13.27 -5.52 5.56
C VAL A 523 13.09 -6.33 4.28
N THR A 524 12.90 -5.65 3.15
CA THR A 524 12.56 -6.26 1.86
C THR A 524 13.77 -6.34 0.93
N THR A 525 14.01 -5.25 0.18
CA THR A 525 15.10 -5.06 -0.78
C THR A 525 16.44 -5.41 -0.15
N LEU A 526 17.26 -6.11 -0.92
CA LEU A 526 18.63 -6.46 -0.53
C LEU A 526 19.53 -6.41 -1.77
N GLN A 527 20.48 -5.47 -1.79
CA GLN A 527 21.47 -5.32 -2.86
C GLN A 527 22.86 -5.13 -2.26
N VAL A 528 23.87 -5.77 -2.85
CA VAL A 528 25.29 -5.53 -2.51
C VAL A 528 25.91 -4.74 -3.66
N LEU A 529 26.43 -3.55 -3.34
CA LEU A 529 27.06 -2.63 -4.26
C LEU A 529 28.52 -3.06 -4.55
N LYS A 530 29.13 -2.58 -5.65
CA LYS A 530 30.52 -2.86 -6.04
C LYS A 530 31.53 -2.48 -4.96
N ASN A 531 31.23 -1.45 -4.17
CA ASN A 531 32.05 -1.02 -3.03
C ASN A 531 31.90 -1.94 -1.80
N GLY A 532 31.00 -2.92 -1.83
CA GLY A 532 30.73 -3.86 -0.74
C GLY A 532 29.67 -3.39 0.27
N ASN A 533 29.11 -2.19 0.09
CA ASN A 533 28.00 -1.70 0.89
C ASN A 533 26.72 -2.47 0.57
N ILE A 534 25.80 -2.47 1.55
CA ILE A 534 24.53 -3.17 1.50
C ILE A 534 23.43 -2.11 1.43
N VAL A 535 22.58 -2.22 0.41
CA VAL A 535 21.35 -1.47 0.30
C VAL A 535 20.20 -2.32 0.81
N ILE A 536 19.41 -1.76 1.72
CA ILE A 536 18.26 -2.43 2.34
C ILE A 536 16.99 -1.58 2.19
N GLY A 537 15.87 -2.24 1.91
CA GLY A 537 14.54 -1.62 1.94
C GLY A 537 13.95 -1.72 3.34
N ASN A 538 13.24 -0.67 3.77
CA ASN A 538 12.55 -0.60 5.05
C ASN A 538 11.05 -0.37 4.82
N CYS A 539 10.42 -1.35 4.17
CA CYS A 539 8.99 -1.33 3.89
C CYS A 539 8.21 -1.27 5.21
N HIS A 540 7.11 -0.52 5.25
CA HIS A 540 6.31 -0.29 6.46
C HIS A 540 7.02 0.43 7.62
N GLY A 541 8.16 1.07 7.38
CA GLY A 541 8.95 1.79 8.38
C GLY A 541 8.31 3.03 8.98
N GLU A 542 7.11 3.44 8.54
CA GLU A 542 6.47 4.73 8.86
C GLU A 542 7.14 5.92 8.18
N GLU A 543 6.40 7.02 8.06
CA GLU A 543 6.81 8.16 7.26
C GLU A 543 8.07 8.88 7.76
N ALA A 544 8.39 8.79 9.04
CA ALA A 544 9.59 9.41 9.60
C ALA A 544 10.87 8.62 9.25
N GLN A 545 10.74 7.33 8.95
CA GLN A 545 11.87 6.46 8.65
C GLN A 545 12.19 6.49 7.15
N PRO A 546 13.46 6.30 6.75
CA PRO A 546 13.82 6.16 5.34
C PRO A 546 13.27 4.85 4.77
N GLN A 547 12.79 4.89 3.53
CA GLN A 547 12.28 3.71 2.81
C GLN A 547 13.42 2.82 2.29
N ILE A 548 14.60 3.40 2.00
CA ILE A 548 15.79 2.65 1.58
C ILE A 548 17.02 3.24 2.27
N LEU A 549 17.96 2.38 2.64
CA LEU A 549 19.21 2.72 3.31
C LEU A 549 20.38 2.08 2.58
N GLU A 550 21.54 2.76 2.57
CA GLU A 550 22.83 2.14 2.28
C GLU A 550 23.70 2.14 3.53
N ILE A 551 24.25 0.98 3.86
CA ILE A 551 25.15 0.80 4.99
C ILE A 551 26.43 0.04 4.59
N ASP A 552 27.53 0.28 5.29
CA ASP A 552 28.71 -0.59 5.17
C ASP A 552 28.66 -1.78 6.13
N ARG A 553 29.69 -2.64 6.08
CA ARG A 553 29.82 -3.81 6.98
C ARG A 553 30.00 -3.44 8.45
N GLN A 554 30.41 -2.20 8.74
CA GLN A 554 30.48 -1.63 10.08
C GLN A 554 29.17 -0.96 10.51
N LYS A 555 28.11 -1.05 9.68
CA LYS A 555 26.77 -0.49 9.92
C LYS A 555 26.75 1.05 9.95
N LYS A 556 27.74 1.69 9.33
CA LYS A 556 27.68 3.14 9.09
C LYS A 556 26.72 3.41 7.94
N ILE A 557 25.82 4.38 8.14
CA ILE A 557 24.89 4.83 7.11
C ILE A 557 25.63 5.76 6.14
N HIS A 558 25.58 5.44 4.85
CA HIS A 558 26.17 6.25 3.77
C HIS A 558 25.11 6.99 2.96
N TRP A 559 23.89 6.48 2.90
CA TRP A 559 22.80 7.09 2.15
C TRP A 559 21.43 6.70 2.70
N ARG A 560 20.45 7.59 2.51
CA ARG A 560 19.07 7.42 2.93
C ARG A 560 18.15 7.89 1.80
N PHE A 561 17.15 7.09 1.46
CA PHE A 561 16.08 7.47 0.55
C PHE A 561 14.79 7.69 1.33
N ARG A 562 14.17 8.84 1.11
CA ARG A 562 12.88 9.17 1.70
C ARG A 562 12.07 10.07 0.77
N ASP A 563 11.01 9.52 0.20
CA ASP A 563 10.07 10.20 -0.69
C ASP A 563 8.66 9.60 -0.51
N PHE A 564 7.98 10.01 0.56
CA PHE A 564 6.59 9.62 0.86
C PHE A 564 5.54 10.44 0.07
N GLU A 565 6.00 11.36 -0.78
CA GLU A 565 5.13 12.07 -1.71
C GLU A 565 4.93 11.23 -2.98
N ARG A 566 6.03 10.75 -3.57
CA ARG A 566 5.99 9.88 -4.73
C ARG A 566 5.64 8.47 -4.34
N PHE A 567 6.27 7.92 -3.30
CA PHE A 567 6.04 6.57 -2.81
C PHE A 567 5.24 6.62 -1.52
N GLY A 568 4.82 5.47 -1.00
CA GLY A 568 4.08 5.35 0.24
C GLY A 568 4.85 4.48 1.23
N ASN A 569 4.10 3.82 2.10
CA ASN A 569 4.65 2.96 3.14
C ASN A 569 4.74 1.49 2.70
N SER A 570 4.53 1.20 1.41
CA SER A 570 4.59 -0.15 0.83
C SER A 570 5.60 -0.22 -0.30
N LEU A 571 6.76 0.43 -0.13
CA LEU A 571 7.89 0.40 -1.05
C LEU A 571 8.65 -0.92 -0.84
N SER A 572 8.13 -1.99 -1.44
CA SER A 572 8.65 -3.34 -1.29
C SER A 572 9.98 -3.55 -2.02
N ASN A 573 10.18 -2.90 -3.17
CA ASN A 573 11.33 -3.13 -4.03
C ASN A 573 11.94 -1.81 -4.51
N GLY A 574 13.27 -1.68 -4.40
CA GLY A 574 14.03 -0.56 -4.94
C GLY A 574 15.48 -0.93 -5.22
N PHE A 575 16.06 -0.52 -6.34
CA PHE A 575 17.45 -0.86 -6.69
C PHE A 575 18.21 0.33 -7.28
N ILE A 576 19.48 0.47 -6.87
CA ILE A 576 20.40 1.46 -7.43
C ILE A 576 20.98 0.89 -8.73
N LEU A 577 20.73 1.57 -9.86
CA LEU A 577 21.04 1.04 -11.19
C LEU A 577 22.53 1.06 -11.54
N GLU A 578 23.25 2.12 -11.18
CA GLU A 578 24.68 2.32 -11.50
C GLU A 578 25.57 1.23 -10.90
N ASP A 579 25.02 0.55 -9.89
CA ASP A 579 25.68 -0.50 -9.14
C ASP A 579 24.88 -1.80 -9.11
N THR A 580 23.95 -1.96 -10.05
CA THR A 580 23.49 -3.30 -10.39
C THR A 580 24.69 -4.05 -10.96
N GLN A 581 25.23 -4.98 -10.17
CA GLN A 581 25.86 -6.14 -10.78
C GLN A 581 24.77 -6.75 -11.64
N VAL A 582 24.88 -6.61 -12.96
CA VAL A 582 24.12 -7.48 -13.84
C VAL A 582 24.49 -8.87 -13.35
N LEU A 583 23.55 -9.59 -12.74
CA LEU A 583 23.66 -11.03 -12.47
C LEU A 583 23.63 -11.78 -13.81
N SER A 584 24.27 -11.23 -14.83
CA SER A 584 24.60 -11.91 -16.05
C SER A 584 25.61 -12.96 -15.63
N GLY A 585 25.24 -14.22 -15.81
CA GLY A 585 26.18 -15.33 -15.89
C GLY A 585 27.12 -15.19 -17.10
N HIS A 586 27.58 -13.97 -17.41
CA HIS A 586 28.61 -13.72 -18.41
C HIS A 586 29.95 -13.97 -17.73
N SER A 587 30.37 -15.23 -17.75
CA SER A 587 31.80 -15.49 -17.75
C SER A 587 32.40 -14.73 -18.94
N LEU A 588 33.26 -13.77 -18.66
CA LEU A 588 34.26 -13.33 -19.65
C LEU A 588 35.01 -14.58 -20.12
N ARG A 589 34.87 -14.91 -21.40
CA ARG A 589 35.97 -15.51 -22.15
C ARG A 589 36.79 -14.39 -22.76
#